data_AF-A0A7R9J6P7-F1
#
_entry.id   AF-A0A7R9J6P7-F1
#
_cell.length_a   1.000
_cell.length_b   1.000
_cell.length_c   1.000
_cell.angle_alpha   90.00
_cell.angle_beta   90.00
_cell.angle_gamma   90.00
#
_symmetry.space_group_name_H-M   'P 1'
#
loop_
_entity.id
_entity.type
_entity.pdbx_description
1 polymer ?
#
loop_
_entity_poly.entity_id
_entity_poly.type
_entity_poly.pdbx_seq_one_letter_code
_entity_poly.pdbx_strand_id
1 'polypeptide(L)'
;MADFFFCSLLRYFDAFARQNISFWGVNPQNEPSQGYNYASSIPVMGWSPEAYTEWVANYLGPTLEKGGYGNLKLMILDDNRMWLPNWVNTVLANEKTNKYSSGIAIHWYTDSSSSDVALRQAHEAQPDKYLMYTEACNLVRVTREDLGDWEVGERYANSMLQAFNNWVVGWTDWNMALNEDGGPATFNDNPTIWGYNAAIIVNATADEFYKQPPYYFQAHYSMFVPPGSVHIQLTYPNPGGLLHVAFLTPENNVVVILYNG
;
A
#
# COMPACT_ATOMS: atom_id res chain seq x y z
N MET A 1 -10.90 20.88 -19.75
CA MET A 1 -10.98 20.21 -18.43
C MET A 1 -9.70 19.44 -18.14
N ALA A 2 -9.15 18.68 -19.10
CA ALA A 2 -7.86 17.98 -18.98
C ALA A 2 -6.69 18.92 -18.59
N ASP A 3 -6.52 20.06 -19.27
CA ASP A 3 -5.45 21.05 -18.99
C ASP A 3 -5.41 21.58 -17.54
N PHE A 4 -6.57 21.68 -16.87
CA PHE A 4 -6.66 22.17 -15.50
C PHE A 4 -6.10 21.14 -14.50
N PHE A 5 -6.42 19.86 -14.69
CA PHE A 5 -5.93 18.78 -13.82
C PHE A 5 -4.42 18.58 -13.95
N PHE A 6 -3.87 18.70 -15.16
CA PHE A 6 -2.41 18.64 -15.39
C PHE A 6 -1.68 19.75 -14.66
N CYS A 7 -2.22 20.96 -14.72
CA CYS A 7 -1.64 22.10 -14.03
C CYS A 7 -1.72 21.93 -12.51
N SER A 8 -2.75 21.28 -11.95
CA SER A 8 -2.84 21.07 -10.50
C SER A 8 -1.82 20.08 -9.97
N LEU A 9 -1.56 18.96 -10.66
CA LEU A 9 -0.61 17.95 -10.17
C LEU A 9 0.84 18.45 -10.22
N LEU A 10 1.24 19.10 -11.31
CA LEU A 10 2.58 19.70 -11.39
C LEU A 10 2.76 20.80 -10.34
N ARG A 11 1.74 21.65 -10.14
CA ARG A 11 1.75 22.67 -9.08
C ARG A 11 1.84 22.07 -7.68
N TYR A 12 1.27 20.88 -7.46
CA TYR A 12 1.40 20.14 -6.21
C TYR A 12 2.87 19.77 -5.98
N PHE A 13 3.51 19.12 -6.95
CA PHE A 13 4.93 18.77 -6.81
C PHE A 13 5.84 19.99 -6.67
N ASP A 14 5.59 21.06 -7.44
CA ASP A 14 6.33 22.32 -7.32
C ASP A 14 6.20 22.94 -5.92
N ALA A 15 5.00 22.90 -5.34
CA ALA A 15 4.74 23.48 -4.03
C ALA A 15 5.54 22.76 -2.93
N PHE A 16 5.61 21.43 -2.98
CA PHE A 16 6.42 20.62 -2.05
C PHE A 16 7.92 20.76 -2.31
N ALA A 17 8.34 20.85 -3.59
CA ALA A 17 9.73 21.08 -3.93
C ALA A 17 10.25 22.43 -3.38
N ARG A 18 9.41 23.48 -3.35
CA ARG A 18 9.74 24.76 -2.69
C ARG A 18 9.92 24.65 -1.17
N GLN A 19 9.43 23.57 -0.56
CA GLN A 19 9.64 23.24 0.85
C GLN A 19 10.76 22.19 1.03
N ASN A 20 11.56 21.92 0.00
CA ASN A 20 12.61 20.88 -0.03
C ASN A 20 12.08 19.46 0.22
N ILE A 21 10.83 19.18 -0.16
CA ILE A 21 10.24 17.85 -0.11
C ILE A 21 10.19 17.28 -1.52
N SER A 22 10.85 16.14 -1.73
CA SER A 22 10.83 15.38 -2.97
C SER A 22 9.97 14.13 -2.83
N PHE A 23 9.34 13.70 -3.91
CA PHE A 23 8.57 12.45 -3.96
C PHE A 23 9.40 11.35 -4.61
N TRP A 24 9.26 10.12 -4.09
CA TRP A 24 9.83 8.93 -4.69
C TRP A 24 8.92 8.35 -5.78
N GLY A 25 7.61 8.35 -5.53
CA GLY A 25 6.61 7.77 -6.42
C GLY A 25 5.26 8.46 -6.33
N VAL A 26 4.36 8.04 -7.22
CA VAL A 26 2.99 8.54 -7.32
C VAL A 26 2.06 7.47 -7.87
N ASN A 27 0.83 7.45 -7.38
CA ASN A 27 -0.25 6.64 -7.89
C ASN A 27 -1.20 7.53 -8.70
N PRO A 28 -1.65 7.12 -9.91
CA PRO A 28 -2.55 7.93 -10.72
C PRO A 28 -3.88 8.27 -10.04
N GLN A 29 -4.38 7.39 -9.18
CA GLN A 29 -5.63 7.54 -8.43
C GLN A 29 -5.66 6.52 -7.29
N ASN A 30 -6.06 6.95 -6.09
CA ASN A 30 -6.39 6.07 -4.98
C ASN A 30 -7.71 5.32 -5.23
N GLU A 31 -7.70 4.01 -5.09
CA GLU A 31 -8.85 3.11 -5.20
C GLU A 31 -9.78 3.44 -6.39
N PRO A 32 -9.29 3.41 -7.64
CA PRO A 32 -10.05 3.76 -8.83
C PRO A 32 -11.34 2.95 -9.00
N SER A 33 -11.46 1.76 -8.39
CA SER A 33 -12.71 0.98 -8.44
C SER A 33 -13.80 1.56 -7.53
N GLN A 34 -13.45 2.27 -6.45
CA GLN A 34 -14.42 2.78 -5.48
C GLN A 34 -15.29 3.91 -6.01
N GLY A 35 -14.85 4.60 -7.07
CA GLY A 35 -15.70 5.62 -7.69
C GLY A 35 -16.94 5.07 -8.40
N TYR A 36 -17.07 3.75 -8.53
CA TYR A 36 -18.30 3.09 -8.99
C TYR A 36 -19.25 2.71 -7.85
N ASN A 37 -18.82 2.88 -6.60
CA ASN A 37 -19.68 2.75 -5.43
C ASN A 37 -20.39 4.09 -5.17
N TYR A 38 -21.57 4.27 -5.77
CA TYR A 38 -22.36 5.50 -5.63
C TYR A 38 -22.86 5.79 -4.21
N ALA A 39 -22.75 4.82 -3.29
CA ALA A 39 -23.04 5.00 -1.86
C ALA A 39 -21.80 5.44 -1.05
N SER A 40 -20.64 5.58 -1.70
CA SER A 40 -19.42 6.02 -1.04
C SER A 40 -19.56 7.43 -0.50
N SER A 41 -19.29 7.59 0.79
CA SER A 41 -19.23 8.91 1.43
C SER A 41 -17.83 9.52 1.38
N ILE A 42 -16.81 8.77 0.94
CA ILE A 42 -15.40 9.20 0.89
C ILE A 42 -15.05 9.82 -0.48
N PRO A 43 -14.02 10.68 -0.60
CA PRO A 43 -13.63 11.29 -1.86
C PRO A 43 -13.06 10.22 -2.80
N VAL A 44 -13.75 10.00 -3.91
CA VAL A 44 -13.40 8.96 -4.89
C VAL A 44 -13.44 9.53 -6.30
N MET A 45 -12.65 8.95 -7.19
CA MET A 45 -12.77 9.18 -8.62
C MET A 45 -12.67 7.83 -9.34
N GLY A 46 -13.74 7.45 -10.01
CA GLY A 46 -13.88 6.14 -10.62
C GLY A 46 -13.18 6.06 -11.96
N TRP A 47 -12.42 4.99 -12.18
CA TRP A 47 -11.77 4.72 -13.46
C TRP A 47 -11.94 3.26 -13.87
N SER A 48 -12.47 3.03 -15.07
CA SER A 48 -12.40 1.72 -15.69
C SER A 48 -10.95 1.45 -16.10
N PRO A 49 -10.54 0.19 -16.26
CA PRO A 49 -9.20 -0.12 -16.76
C PRO A 49 -8.86 0.64 -18.05
N GLU A 50 -9.82 0.77 -18.98
CA GLU A 50 -9.63 1.43 -20.28
C GLU A 50 -9.48 2.95 -20.13
N ALA A 51 -10.33 3.59 -19.33
CA ALA A 51 -10.25 5.03 -19.08
C ALA A 51 -8.96 5.38 -18.32
N TYR A 52 -8.58 4.55 -17.34
CA TYR A 52 -7.31 4.67 -16.61
C TYR A 52 -6.12 4.53 -17.56
N THR A 53 -6.17 3.57 -18.48
CA THR A 53 -5.13 3.37 -19.50
C THR A 53 -4.96 4.61 -20.36
N GLU A 54 -6.06 5.15 -20.88
CA GLU A 54 -6.01 6.35 -21.71
C GLU A 54 -5.46 7.55 -20.93
N TRP A 55 -5.88 7.70 -19.67
CA TRP A 55 -5.36 8.70 -18.76
C TRP A 55 -3.85 8.58 -18.53
N VAL A 56 -3.34 7.40 -18.18
CA VAL A 56 -1.91 7.24 -17.93
C VAL A 56 -1.09 7.43 -19.21
N ALA A 57 -1.52 6.80 -20.30
CA ALA A 57 -0.80 6.77 -21.58
C ALA A 57 -0.68 8.14 -22.26
N ASN A 58 -1.79 8.88 -22.32
CA ASN A 58 -1.88 10.07 -23.18
C ASN A 58 -1.78 11.38 -22.40
N TYR A 59 -1.88 11.32 -21.08
CA TYR A 59 -2.09 12.50 -20.26
C TYR A 59 -1.14 12.57 -19.07
N LEU A 60 -1.27 11.69 -18.08
CA LEU A 60 -0.46 11.74 -16.86
C LEU A 60 1.04 11.53 -17.14
N GLY A 61 1.40 10.43 -17.80
CA GLY A 61 2.81 10.12 -18.12
C GLY A 61 3.52 11.25 -18.88
N PRO A 62 2.99 11.70 -20.03
CA PRO A 62 3.56 12.83 -20.77
C PRO A 62 3.63 14.14 -19.98
N THR A 63 2.66 14.39 -19.09
CA THR A 63 2.65 15.60 -18.25
C THR A 63 3.77 15.57 -17.22
N LEU A 64 3.98 14.43 -16.55
CA LEU A 64 5.08 14.26 -15.60
C LEU A 64 6.44 14.40 -16.31
N GLU A 65 6.62 13.78 -17.47
CA GLU A 65 7.86 13.87 -18.24
C GLU A 65 8.17 15.32 -18.67
N LYS A 66 7.19 16.03 -19.26
CA LYS A 66 7.34 17.44 -19.65
C LYS A 66 7.54 18.39 -18.47
N GLY A 67 6.95 18.06 -17.32
CA GLY A 67 7.07 18.84 -16.08
C GLY A 67 8.37 18.62 -15.31
N GLY A 68 9.28 17.76 -15.78
CA GLY A 68 10.54 17.44 -15.08
C GLY A 68 10.40 16.38 -13.99
N TYR A 69 9.24 15.72 -13.89
CA TYR A 69 8.92 14.67 -12.92
C TYR A 69 8.91 13.26 -13.52
N GLY A 70 9.50 13.08 -14.71
CA GLY A 70 9.56 11.77 -15.39
C GLY A 70 10.32 10.67 -14.64
N ASN A 71 11.09 11.03 -13.60
CA ASN A 71 11.82 10.07 -12.76
C ASN A 71 10.99 9.51 -11.59
N LEU A 72 9.79 10.05 -11.32
CA LEU A 72 8.90 9.53 -10.30
C LEU A 72 8.51 8.10 -10.63
N LYS A 73 8.46 7.24 -9.60
CA LYS A 73 7.95 5.89 -9.74
C LYS A 73 6.43 5.91 -9.80
N LEU A 74 5.89 5.79 -11.01
CA LEU A 74 4.45 5.69 -11.22
C LEU A 74 3.98 4.26 -10.95
N MET A 75 3.08 4.10 -9.99
CA MET A 75 2.52 2.80 -9.60
C MET A 75 1.04 2.74 -9.98
N ILE A 76 0.66 1.78 -10.82
CA ILE A 76 -0.73 1.64 -11.28
C ILE A 76 -1.56 0.81 -10.29
N LEU A 77 -2.88 0.76 -10.53
CA LEU A 77 -3.89 0.13 -9.67
C LEU A 77 -4.18 0.96 -8.42
N ASP A 78 -3.37 0.85 -7.36
CA ASP A 78 -3.60 1.49 -6.05
C ASP A 78 -4.98 1.13 -5.47
N ASP A 79 -5.28 -0.15 -5.50
CA ASP A 79 -6.56 -0.74 -5.10
C ASP A 79 -6.33 -2.18 -4.63
N ASN A 80 -7.41 -2.83 -4.23
CA ASN A 80 -7.41 -4.12 -3.57
C ASN A 80 -6.87 -5.26 -4.43
N ARG A 81 -6.20 -6.22 -3.78
CA ARG A 81 -5.59 -7.41 -4.41
C ARG A 81 -6.54 -8.19 -5.32
N MET A 82 -7.85 -8.17 -5.04
CA MET A 82 -8.84 -8.88 -5.86
C MET A 82 -8.89 -8.45 -7.33
N TRP A 83 -8.36 -7.27 -7.66
CA TRP A 83 -8.28 -6.77 -9.04
C TRP A 83 -7.11 -7.36 -9.83
N LEU A 84 -6.19 -8.07 -9.15
CA LEU A 84 -5.10 -8.79 -9.80
C LEU A 84 -5.56 -10.16 -10.34
N PRO A 85 -4.94 -10.64 -11.44
CA PRO A 85 -4.05 -9.88 -12.32
C PRO A 85 -4.81 -9.10 -13.41
N ASN A 86 -6.12 -9.30 -13.54
CA ASN A 86 -6.89 -8.93 -14.73
C ASN A 86 -6.91 -7.41 -15.00
N TRP A 87 -7.20 -6.58 -14.00
CA TRP A 87 -7.27 -5.12 -14.18
C TRP A 87 -5.92 -4.57 -14.64
N VAL A 88 -4.84 -5.05 -14.01
CA VAL A 88 -3.46 -4.67 -14.32
C VAL A 88 -3.03 -5.12 -15.71
N ASN A 89 -3.39 -6.35 -16.11
CA ASN A 89 -3.08 -6.85 -17.45
C ASN A 89 -3.75 -6.00 -18.55
N THR A 90 -4.99 -5.57 -18.35
CA THR A 90 -5.66 -4.65 -19.30
C THR A 90 -4.89 -3.34 -19.43
N VAL A 91 -4.46 -2.76 -18.30
CA VAL A 91 -3.76 -1.48 -18.28
C VAL A 91 -2.35 -1.56 -18.88
N LEU A 92 -1.61 -2.61 -18.58
CA LEU A 92 -0.24 -2.82 -19.04
C LEU A 92 -0.13 -3.40 -20.46
N ALA A 93 -1.23 -3.85 -21.05
CA ALA A 93 -1.27 -4.20 -22.47
C ALA A 93 -1.02 -2.99 -23.39
N ASN A 94 -1.22 -1.75 -22.90
CA ASN A 94 -0.85 -0.54 -23.61
C ASN A 94 0.63 -0.22 -23.41
N GLU A 95 1.40 -0.15 -24.50
CA GLU A 95 2.85 0.09 -24.45
C GLU A 95 3.24 1.42 -23.77
N LYS A 96 2.46 2.49 -23.94
CA LYS A 96 2.75 3.78 -23.29
C LYS A 96 2.53 3.69 -21.79
N THR A 97 1.41 3.12 -21.35
CA THR A 97 1.16 2.92 -19.92
C THR A 97 2.22 2.01 -19.31
N ASN A 98 2.57 0.91 -19.99
CA ASN A 98 3.64 0.02 -19.55
C ASN A 98 4.98 0.76 -19.40
N LYS A 99 5.35 1.59 -20.39
CA LYS A 99 6.56 2.43 -20.35
C LYS A 99 6.60 3.35 -19.13
N TYR A 100 5.48 4.02 -18.81
CA TYR A 100 5.45 4.95 -17.67
C TYR A 100 5.34 4.25 -16.31
N SER A 101 4.82 3.02 -16.27
CA SER A 101 4.57 2.29 -15.03
C SER A 101 5.84 1.63 -14.52
N SER A 102 6.23 1.96 -13.29
CA SER A 102 7.35 1.34 -12.58
C SER A 102 6.92 0.13 -11.74
N GLY A 103 5.67 0.11 -11.26
CA GLY A 103 5.16 -0.93 -10.39
C GLY A 103 3.64 -0.97 -10.31
N ILE A 104 3.14 -1.87 -9.48
CA ILE A 104 1.72 -2.11 -9.21
C ILE A 104 1.50 -1.91 -7.71
N ALA A 105 0.60 -1.00 -7.38
CA ALA A 105 0.21 -0.66 -6.02
C ALA A 105 -1.04 -1.43 -5.59
N ILE A 106 -1.02 -1.95 -4.36
CA ILE A 106 -2.00 -2.93 -3.85
C ILE A 106 -2.48 -2.51 -2.47
N HIS A 107 -3.78 -2.63 -2.22
CA HIS A 107 -4.40 -2.42 -0.92
C HIS A 107 -4.80 -3.74 -0.25
N TRP A 108 -4.77 -3.76 1.08
CA TRP A 108 -4.95 -4.98 1.89
C TRP A 108 -6.43 -5.35 2.19
N TYR A 109 -7.39 -4.47 1.97
CA TYR A 109 -8.72 -4.58 2.58
C TYR A 109 -9.54 -5.81 2.18
N THR A 110 -9.24 -6.44 1.05
CA THR A 110 -9.93 -7.66 0.59
C THR A 110 -9.07 -8.92 0.67
N ASP A 111 -7.93 -8.88 1.37
CA ASP A 111 -7.00 -10.01 1.38
C ASP A 111 -7.58 -11.26 2.05
N SER A 112 -8.47 -11.12 3.02
CA SER A 112 -9.18 -12.24 3.63
C SER A 112 -10.07 -13.03 2.66
N SER A 113 -10.46 -12.41 1.54
CA SER A 113 -11.28 -13.02 0.48
C SER A 113 -10.55 -13.17 -0.86
N SER A 114 -9.25 -12.83 -0.91
CA SER A 114 -8.42 -12.87 -2.12
C SER A 114 -7.26 -13.83 -1.93
N SER A 115 -6.89 -14.60 -2.94
CA SER A 115 -5.74 -15.52 -2.84
C SER A 115 -4.41 -14.78 -3.00
N ASP A 116 -3.40 -15.15 -2.20
CA ASP A 116 -2.01 -14.71 -2.35
C ASP A 116 -1.39 -15.16 -3.69
N VAL A 117 -1.95 -16.20 -4.32
CA VAL A 117 -1.61 -16.63 -5.69
C VAL A 117 -1.72 -15.48 -6.69
N ALA A 118 -2.65 -14.52 -6.48
CA ALA A 118 -2.82 -13.39 -7.38
C ALA A 118 -1.57 -12.49 -7.45
N LEU A 119 -0.79 -12.39 -6.36
CA LEU A 119 0.48 -11.66 -6.34
C LEU A 119 1.52 -12.36 -7.23
N ARG A 120 1.65 -13.69 -7.11
CA ARG A 120 2.55 -14.49 -7.96
C ARG A 120 2.16 -14.38 -9.43
N GLN A 121 0.88 -14.50 -9.74
CA GLN A 121 0.37 -14.37 -11.11
C GLN A 121 0.62 -12.98 -11.71
N ALA A 122 0.44 -11.91 -10.91
CA ALA A 122 0.74 -10.55 -11.35
C ALA A 122 2.24 -10.37 -11.64
N HIS A 123 3.11 -10.88 -10.77
CA HIS A 123 4.55 -10.85 -11.00
C HIS A 123 4.97 -11.67 -12.23
N GLU A 124 4.46 -12.90 -12.38
CA GLU A 124 4.76 -13.76 -13.53
C GLU A 124 4.29 -13.14 -14.86
N ALA A 125 3.15 -12.45 -14.86
CA ALA A 125 2.63 -11.75 -16.02
C ALA A 125 3.43 -10.47 -16.36
N GLN A 126 3.99 -9.80 -15.35
CA GLN A 126 4.64 -8.48 -15.45
C GLN A 126 5.93 -8.42 -14.62
N PRO A 127 6.95 -9.24 -14.94
CA PRO A 127 8.11 -9.44 -14.05
C PRO A 127 9.02 -8.22 -13.93
N ASP A 128 8.90 -7.25 -14.82
CA ASP A 128 9.62 -5.97 -14.79
C ASP A 128 8.93 -4.92 -13.91
N LYS A 129 7.71 -5.18 -13.42
CA LYS A 129 6.96 -4.30 -12.52
C LYS A 129 7.04 -4.82 -11.08
N TYR A 130 7.50 -3.99 -10.16
CA TYR A 130 7.49 -4.37 -8.74
C TYR A 130 6.07 -4.32 -8.18
N LEU A 131 5.78 -5.16 -7.19
CA LEU A 131 4.53 -5.12 -6.43
C LEU A 131 4.77 -4.40 -5.11
N MET A 132 3.89 -3.49 -4.71
CA MET A 132 3.98 -2.80 -3.43
C MET A 132 2.62 -2.69 -2.78
N TYR A 133 2.52 -3.05 -1.51
CA TYR A 133 1.35 -2.68 -0.72
C TYR A 133 1.49 -1.21 -0.32
N THR A 134 0.66 -0.35 -0.92
CA THR A 134 0.69 1.10 -0.71
C THR A 134 -0.23 1.55 0.41
N GLU A 135 -1.18 0.71 0.81
CA GLU A 135 -2.11 0.98 1.88
C GLU A 135 -2.60 -0.31 2.54
N ALA A 136 -2.65 -0.29 3.87
CA ALA A 136 -3.23 -1.33 4.68
C ALA A 136 -3.72 -0.77 6.01
N CYS A 137 -4.89 -1.18 6.45
CA CYS A 137 -5.43 -0.83 7.76
C CYS A 137 -6.39 -1.91 8.25
N ASN A 138 -6.36 -2.20 9.54
CA ASN A 138 -7.45 -2.94 10.18
C ASN A 138 -8.66 -1.99 10.30
N LEU A 139 -9.68 -2.22 9.48
CA LEU A 139 -10.94 -1.48 9.49
C LEU A 139 -11.82 -1.91 10.67
N VAL A 140 -11.31 -1.73 11.89
CA VAL A 140 -12.01 -2.00 13.15
C VAL A 140 -11.77 -0.81 14.08
N ARG A 141 -12.84 -0.21 14.60
CA ARG A 141 -12.76 0.85 15.61
C ARG A 141 -12.07 0.31 16.84
N VAL A 142 -11.02 1.00 17.26
CA VAL A 142 -10.36 0.76 18.54
C VAL A 142 -11.10 1.52 19.60
N THR A 143 -11.57 0.82 20.63
CA THR A 143 -11.95 1.42 21.90
C THR A 143 -10.79 1.31 22.90
N ARG A 144 -10.91 1.97 24.05
CA ARG A 144 -9.88 1.90 25.09
C ARG A 144 -9.66 0.46 25.59
N GLU A 145 -10.72 -0.35 25.57
CA GLU A 145 -10.72 -1.75 25.96
C GLU A 145 -9.98 -2.64 24.95
N ASP A 146 -9.87 -2.22 23.68
CA ASP A 146 -9.20 -2.96 22.61
C ASP A 146 -7.69 -2.64 22.51
N LEU A 147 -7.19 -1.67 23.29
CA LEU A 147 -5.78 -1.31 23.27
C LEU A 147 -4.92 -2.51 23.70
N GLY A 148 -3.97 -2.89 22.86
CA GLY A 148 -3.11 -4.06 23.09
C GLY A 148 -3.66 -5.36 22.52
N ASP A 149 -4.77 -5.35 21.77
CA ASP A 149 -5.29 -6.56 21.13
C ASP A 149 -4.25 -7.18 20.18
N TRP A 150 -3.79 -8.37 20.57
CA TRP A 150 -2.74 -9.10 19.87
C TRP A 150 -3.21 -9.57 18.50
N GLU A 151 -4.48 -9.98 18.35
CA GLU A 151 -5.03 -10.51 17.10
C GLU A 151 -4.95 -9.46 15.98
N VAL A 152 -5.08 -8.16 16.32
CA VAL A 152 -4.89 -7.06 15.37
C VAL A 152 -3.46 -7.06 14.81
N GLY A 153 -2.47 -7.31 15.66
CA GLY A 153 -1.06 -7.44 15.26
C GLY A 153 -0.78 -8.70 14.44
N GLU A 154 -1.39 -9.83 14.80
CA GLU A 154 -1.27 -11.09 14.07
C GLU A 154 -1.73 -10.97 12.62
N ARG A 155 -2.78 -10.20 12.35
CA ARG A 155 -3.24 -9.90 10.98
C ARG A 155 -2.17 -9.18 10.16
N TYR A 156 -1.46 -8.22 10.76
CA TYR A 156 -0.32 -7.54 10.12
C TYR A 156 0.84 -8.52 9.88
N ALA A 157 1.17 -9.37 10.85
CA ALA A 157 2.22 -10.39 10.73
C ALA A 157 1.96 -11.32 9.55
N ASN A 158 0.74 -11.87 9.47
CA ASN A 158 0.32 -12.76 8.40
C ASN A 158 0.33 -12.05 7.03
N SER A 159 -0.17 -10.81 6.97
CA SER A 159 -0.20 -10.01 5.73
C SER A 159 1.21 -9.76 5.20
N MET A 160 2.12 -9.24 6.04
CA MET A 160 3.49 -8.95 5.62
C MET A 160 4.26 -10.22 5.24
N LEU A 161 4.12 -11.31 6.00
CA LEU A 161 4.74 -12.60 5.65
C LEU A 161 4.26 -13.13 4.30
N GLN A 162 2.95 -13.04 4.02
CA GLN A 162 2.40 -13.43 2.73
C GLN A 162 2.90 -12.51 1.62
N ALA A 163 2.87 -11.19 1.83
CA ALA A 163 3.31 -10.21 0.84
C ALA A 163 4.78 -10.41 0.45
N PHE A 164 5.69 -10.42 1.43
CA PHE A 164 7.13 -10.49 1.15
C PHE A 164 7.59 -11.86 0.62
N ASN A 165 6.85 -12.94 0.89
CA ASN A 165 7.09 -14.23 0.22
C ASN A 165 6.50 -14.32 -1.19
N ASN A 166 5.77 -13.29 -1.64
CA ASN A 166 5.08 -13.24 -2.92
C ASN A 166 5.42 -11.97 -3.73
N TRP A 167 6.73 -11.70 -3.87
CA TRP A 167 7.28 -10.65 -4.75
C TRP A 167 6.94 -9.20 -4.39
N VAL A 168 6.27 -8.96 -3.27
CA VAL A 168 6.03 -7.60 -2.77
C VAL A 168 7.34 -7.03 -2.24
N VAL A 169 7.68 -5.80 -2.66
CA VAL A 169 8.94 -5.13 -2.32
C VAL A 169 8.81 -4.08 -1.22
N GLY A 170 7.58 -3.77 -0.81
CA GLY A 170 7.27 -2.77 0.22
C GLY A 170 5.85 -2.89 0.73
N TRP A 171 5.62 -2.45 1.96
CA TRP A 171 4.33 -2.54 2.65
C TRP A 171 4.14 -1.28 3.50
N THR A 172 3.03 -0.57 3.29
CA THR A 172 2.74 0.72 3.92
C THR A 172 1.44 0.65 4.72
N ASP A 173 1.52 0.98 6.01
CA ASP A 173 0.36 1.16 6.88
C ASP A 173 -0.37 2.47 6.56
N TRP A 174 -1.66 2.56 6.85
CA TRP A 174 -2.49 3.69 6.42
C TRP A 174 -2.25 4.97 7.23
N ASN A 175 -2.82 5.06 8.44
CA ASN A 175 -2.64 6.21 9.32
C ASN A 175 -1.47 5.96 10.26
N MET A 176 -0.49 6.87 10.28
CA MET A 176 0.64 6.77 11.22
C MET A 176 0.19 6.79 12.69
N ALA A 177 -0.86 7.57 12.99
CA ALA A 177 -1.48 7.64 14.31
C ALA A 177 -2.93 8.10 14.21
N LEU A 178 -3.77 7.65 15.14
CA LEU A 178 -5.15 8.10 15.33
C LEU A 178 -5.40 8.43 16.81
N ASN A 179 -6.47 9.15 17.12
CA ASN A 179 -6.90 9.34 18.50
C ASN A 179 -7.59 8.08 19.07
N GLU A 180 -7.98 8.12 20.35
CA GLU A 180 -8.69 7.04 21.05
C GLU A 180 -10.05 6.64 20.43
N ASP A 181 -10.57 7.41 19.48
CA ASP A 181 -11.81 7.13 18.75
C ASP A 181 -11.59 6.63 17.31
N GLY A 182 -10.33 6.45 16.89
CA GLY A 182 -9.97 6.05 15.52
C GLY A 182 -10.11 7.19 14.48
N GLY A 183 -10.00 8.44 14.92
CA GLY A 183 -10.12 9.64 14.08
C GLY A 183 -9.04 10.70 14.33
N PRO A 184 -9.28 11.97 13.93
CA PRO A 184 -10.50 12.49 13.31
C PRO A 184 -10.69 11.99 11.87
N ALA A 185 -11.94 11.70 11.49
CA ALA A 185 -12.30 11.35 10.12
C ALA A 185 -13.52 12.15 9.68
N THR A 186 -13.49 12.71 8.48
CA THR A 186 -14.58 13.51 7.90
C THR A 186 -15.85 12.70 7.60
N PHE A 187 -15.81 11.38 7.77
CA PHE A 187 -16.88 10.44 7.42
C PHE A 187 -17.24 9.49 8.57
N ASN A 188 -16.95 9.88 9.81
CA ASN A 188 -17.21 9.05 11.00
C ASN A 188 -18.70 8.70 11.20
N ASP A 189 -19.62 9.38 10.50
CA ASP A 189 -21.05 9.10 10.52
C ASP A 189 -21.48 8.03 9.50
N ASN A 190 -20.54 7.46 8.73
CA ASN A 190 -20.86 6.38 7.80
C ASN A 190 -21.00 5.05 8.57
N PRO A 191 -22.22 4.48 8.70
CA PRO A 191 -22.45 3.25 9.45
C PRO A 191 -21.82 1.99 8.83
N THR A 192 -21.23 2.11 7.63
CA THR A 192 -20.54 1.01 6.93
C THR A 192 -19.02 1.04 7.11
N ILE A 193 -18.46 2.12 7.68
CA ILE A 193 -17.05 2.20 8.05
C ILE A 193 -16.96 1.88 9.53
N TRP A 194 -16.42 0.71 9.85
CA TRP A 194 -16.36 0.15 11.19
C TRP A 194 -15.37 0.86 12.13
N GLY A 195 -14.90 2.05 11.77
CA GLY A 195 -13.79 2.79 12.40
C GLY A 195 -12.42 2.41 11.82
N TYR A 196 -11.45 3.28 12.04
CA TYR A 196 -10.07 3.08 11.60
C TYR A 196 -9.17 2.74 12.78
N ASN A 197 -8.24 1.81 12.59
CA ASN A 197 -7.17 1.51 13.53
C ASN A 197 -5.85 2.12 13.03
N ALA A 198 -4.91 2.32 13.94
CA ALA A 198 -3.55 2.74 13.64
C ALA A 198 -2.57 2.05 14.59
N ALA A 199 -1.34 1.86 14.12
CA ALA A 199 -0.26 1.30 14.95
C ALA A 199 0.03 2.15 16.21
N ILE A 200 -0.32 3.44 16.19
CA ILE A 200 -0.17 4.36 17.32
C ILE A 200 -1.52 5.02 17.61
N ILE A 201 -1.95 4.92 18.87
CA ILE A 201 -3.14 5.61 19.37
C ILE A 201 -2.72 6.73 20.32
N VAL A 202 -3.17 7.95 20.07
CA VAL A 202 -2.78 9.16 20.82
C VAL A 202 -3.89 9.55 21.79
N ASN A 203 -3.53 9.64 23.07
CA ASN A 203 -4.35 10.26 24.11
C ASN A 203 -3.79 11.65 24.43
N ALA A 204 -4.31 12.65 23.71
CA ALA A 204 -3.90 14.04 23.90
C ALA A 204 -4.29 14.62 25.27
N THR A 205 -5.29 14.06 25.96
CA THR A 205 -5.72 14.58 27.27
C THR A 205 -4.73 14.25 28.39
N ALA A 206 -3.99 13.14 28.24
CA ALA A 206 -2.96 12.71 29.17
C ALA A 206 -1.52 12.92 28.65
N ASP A 207 -1.36 13.54 27.47
CA ASP A 207 -0.07 13.73 26.80
C ASP A 207 0.71 12.41 26.62
N GLU A 208 0.00 11.35 26.19
CA GLU A 208 0.57 10.02 26.00
C GLU A 208 0.13 9.39 24.69
N PHE A 209 0.83 8.32 24.30
CA PHE A 209 0.46 7.50 23.15
C PHE A 209 0.71 6.02 23.44
N TYR A 210 -0.11 5.18 22.83
CA TYR A 210 -0.07 3.73 22.95
C TYR A 210 0.44 3.15 21.64
N LYS A 211 1.55 2.42 21.73
CA LYS A 211 2.09 1.64 20.60
C LYS A 211 1.37 0.30 20.59
N GLN A 212 0.51 0.09 19.61
CA GLN A 212 -0.31 -1.12 19.48
C GLN A 212 0.52 -2.30 18.96
N PRO A 213 0.07 -3.56 19.09
CA PRO A 213 0.75 -4.72 18.53
C PRO A 213 1.17 -4.55 17.05
N PRO A 214 0.35 -4.00 16.12
CA PRO A 214 0.78 -3.71 14.75
C PRO A 214 2.07 -2.89 14.63
N TYR A 215 2.32 -1.95 15.55
CA TYR A 215 3.58 -1.18 15.58
C TYR A 215 4.78 -2.12 15.69
N TYR A 216 4.73 -3.07 16.62
CA TYR A 216 5.85 -3.97 16.88
C TYR A 216 6.02 -4.99 15.76
N PHE A 217 4.92 -5.49 15.19
CA PHE A 217 4.98 -6.37 14.02
C PHE A 217 5.61 -5.67 12.81
N GLN A 218 5.25 -4.42 12.54
CA GLN A 218 5.90 -3.63 11.49
C GLN A 218 7.38 -3.38 11.81
N ALA A 219 7.70 -3.10 13.09
CA ALA A 219 9.07 -2.84 13.53
C ALA A 219 10.00 -4.06 13.35
N HIS A 220 9.48 -5.29 13.46
CA HIS A 220 10.25 -6.51 13.14
C HIS A 220 10.77 -6.53 11.68
N TYR A 221 10.13 -5.81 10.77
CA TYR A 221 10.61 -5.61 9.40
C TYR A 221 11.41 -4.32 9.28
N SER A 222 10.80 -3.18 9.60
CA SER A 222 11.35 -1.87 9.28
C SER A 222 12.66 -1.54 10.01
N MET A 223 12.90 -2.11 11.18
CA MET A 223 14.16 -1.91 11.91
C MET A 223 15.31 -2.81 11.43
N PHE A 224 15.00 -3.94 10.80
CA PHE A 224 15.98 -4.99 10.50
C PHE A 224 16.17 -5.26 9.01
N VAL A 225 15.23 -4.85 8.15
CA VAL A 225 15.26 -5.06 6.70
C VAL A 225 15.39 -3.68 6.02
N PRO A 226 16.60 -3.11 5.93
CA PRO A 226 16.80 -1.80 5.34
C PRO A 226 16.52 -1.79 3.82
N PRO A 227 16.26 -0.61 3.23
CA PRO A 227 16.10 -0.47 1.78
C PRO A 227 17.27 -1.10 1.00
N GLY A 228 16.95 -1.83 -0.07
CA GLY A 228 17.92 -2.57 -0.87
C GLY A 228 18.19 -3.99 -0.37
N SER A 229 17.57 -4.43 0.72
CA SER A 229 17.57 -5.85 1.10
C SER A 229 16.87 -6.71 0.05
N VAL A 230 17.37 -7.92 -0.14
CA VAL A 230 16.87 -8.88 -1.14
C VAL A 230 16.25 -10.08 -0.42
N HIS A 231 15.04 -10.46 -0.80
CA HIS A 231 14.43 -11.70 -0.32
C HIS A 231 15.29 -12.91 -0.73
N ILE A 232 15.49 -13.83 0.19
CA ILE A 232 16.21 -15.08 -0.07
C ILE A 232 15.34 -16.28 0.32
N GLN A 233 15.44 -17.35 -0.47
CA GLN A 233 14.72 -18.57 -0.18
C GLN A 233 15.24 -19.21 1.12
N LEU A 234 14.31 -19.52 2.03
CA LEU A 234 14.57 -20.24 3.27
C LEU A 234 13.85 -21.59 3.21
N THR A 235 14.61 -22.69 3.31
CA THR A 235 14.08 -24.06 3.28
C THR A 235 14.54 -24.80 4.53
N TYR A 236 13.60 -25.33 5.32
CA TYR A 236 13.89 -26.15 6.50
C TYR A 236 12.73 -27.12 6.81
N PRO A 237 12.97 -28.21 7.57
CA PRO A 237 11.90 -29.04 8.08
C PRO A 237 11.04 -28.24 9.06
N ASN A 238 9.79 -27.95 8.69
CA ASN A 238 8.87 -27.13 9.47
C ASN A 238 7.67 -27.93 10.02
N PRO A 239 7.87 -28.91 10.91
CA PRO A 239 6.77 -29.69 11.46
C PRO A 239 5.82 -28.86 12.34
N GLY A 240 6.29 -27.71 12.85
CA GLY A 240 5.54 -26.81 13.72
C GLY A 240 4.72 -25.73 12.99
N GLY A 241 4.82 -25.63 11.66
CA GLY A 241 4.04 -24.66 10.88
C GLY A 241 4.46 -23.19 11.07
N LEU A 242 5.69 -22.91 11.50
CA LEU A 242 6.19 -21.55 11.68
C LEU A 242 6.20 -20.78 10.34
N LEU A 243 5.53 -19.63 10.32
CA LEU A 243 5.60 -18.72 9.19
C LEU A 243 6.91 -17.95 9.23
N HIS A 244 7.51 -17.72 8.07
CA HIS A 244 8.85 -17.15 8.00
C HIS A 244 9.11 -16.43 6.69
N VAL A 245 10.07 -15.52 6.73
CA VAL A 245 10.66 -14.87 5.55
C VAL A 245 12.11 -14.52 5.88
N ALA A 246 12.98 -14.53 4.86
CA ALA A 246 14.39 -14.23 5.02
C ALA A 246 14.87 -13.20 4.00
N PHE A 247 15.82 -12.36 4.42
CA PHE A 247 16.41 -11.32 3.61
C PHE A 247 17.92 -11.31 3.75
N LEU A 248 18.62 -10.99 2.66
CA LEU A 248 20.02 -10.58 2.66
C LEU A 248 20.08 -9.05 2.59
N THR A 249 20.68 -8.42 3.59
CA THR A 249 20.81 -6.95 3.62
C THR A 249 21.97 -6.48 2.74
N PRO A 250 22.04 -5.18 2.37
CA PRO A 250 23.17 -4.61 1.64
C PRO A 250 24.53 -4.77 2.36
N GLU A 251 24.50 -4.97 3.67
CA GLU A 251 25.68 -5.20 4.51
C GLU A 251 26.06 -6.70 4.61
N ASN A 252 25.41 -7.56 3.82
CA ASN A 252 25.57 -9.03 3.82
C ASN A 252 25.15 -9.72 5.13
N ASN A 253 24.26 -9.11 5.91
CA ASN A 253 23.64 -9.77 7.05
C ASN A 253 22.42 -10.58 6.58
N VAL A 254 22.22 -11.76 7.17
CA VAL A 254 20.98 -12.55 6.97
C VAL A 254 20.00 -12.22 8.08
N VAL A 255 18.81 -11.75 7.70
CA VAL A 255 17.72 -11.42 8.61
C VAL A 255 16.61 -12.42 8.37
N VAL A 256 16.19 -13.12 9.42
CA VAL A 256 15.06 -14.06 9.38
C VAL A 256 13.99 -13.55 10.33
N ILE A 257 12.79 -13.37 9.80
CA ILE A 257 11.61 -13.04 10.58
C ILE A 257 10.81 -14.32 10.71
N LEU A 258 10.51 -14.70 11.96
CA LEU A 258 9.75 -15.88 12.32
C LEU A 258 8.49 -15.45 13.05
N TYR A 259 7.38 -16.10 12.73
CA TYR A 259 6.11 -15.90 13.39
C TYR A 259 5.51 -17.24 13.81
N ASN A 260 5.05 -17.27 15.06
CA ASN A 260 4.34 -18.39 15.66
C ASN A 260 2.99 -17.86 16.15
N GLY A 261 1.92 -18.22 15.44
CA GLY A 261 0.54 -17.90 15.79
C GLY A 261 -0.19 -19.12 16.36
#